data_AF-A0A940ZKC7-F1
#
_entry.id   AF-A0A940ZKC7-F1
#
_cell.length_a   1.000
_cell.length_b   1.000
_cell.length_c   1.000
_cell.angle_alpha   90.00
_cell.angle_beta   90.00
_cell.angle_gamma   90.00
#
_symmetry.space_group_name_H-M   'P 1'
#
loop_
_entity.id
_entity.type
_entity.pdbx_description
1 polymer ?
#
loop_
_entity_poly.entity_id
_entity_poly.type
_entity_poly.pdbx_seq_one_letter_code
_entity_poly.pdbx_strand_id
1 'polypeptide(L)'
;MCPFCGNEDSKGLRYFHTQKEGGVNRADVCDKCKSYIKTVNTRGSKEEFIPLVEDMGSLHLDLLAQKEGYGRGVQTQEEKG
;
A
#
# COMPACT_ATOMS: atom_id res chain seq x y z
N MET A 1 4.42 1.12 -11.70
CA MET A 1 5.33 -0.01 -11.48
C MET A 1 5.26 -0.45 -10.02
N CYS A 2 5.20 -1.75 -9.74
CA CYS A 2 5.32 -2.29 -8.38
C CYS A 2 6.75 -2.06 -7.85
N PRO A 3 6.94 -1.37 -6.71
CA PRO A 3 8.27 -1.08 -6.19
C PRO A 3 8.99 -2.31 -5.62
N PHE A 4 8.29 -3.44 -5.45
CA PHE A 4 8.85 -4.66 -4.87
C PHE A 4 9.37 -5.65 -5.91
N CYS A 5 8.68 -5.80 -7.04
CA CYS A 5 8.99 -6.82 -8.06
C CYS A 5 9.09 -6.26 -9.49
N GLY A 6 9.06 -4.94 -9.66
CA GLY A 6 9.17 -4.28 -10.97
C GLY A 6 8.00 -4.51 -11.92
N ASN A 7 6.85 -5.05 -11.46
CA ASN A 7 5.70 -5.28 -12.34
C ASN A 7 5.17 -3.96 -12.92
N GLU A 8 5.05 -3.86 -14.25
CA GLU A 8 4.49 -2.70 -14.95
C GLU A 8 3.09 -2.93 -15.50
N ASP A 9 2.58 -4.17 -15.47
CA ASP A 9 1.23 -4.48 -15.96
C ASP A 9 0.16 -3.84 -15.07
N SER A 10 -0.52 -2.83 -15.63
CA SER A 10 -1.56 -2.05 -14.93
C SER A 10 -2.75 -2.88 -14.50
N LYS A 11 -3.06 -4.02 -15.15
CA LYS A 11 -4.19 -4.88 -14.77
C LYS A 11 -3.97 -5.54 -13.41
N GLY A 12 -2.72 -5.86 -13.07
CA GLY A 12 -2.33 -6.46 -11.79
C GLY A 12 -1.89 -5.46 -10.73
N LEU A 13 -1.96 -4.15 -11.02
CA LEU A 13 -1.67 -3.07 -10.07
C LEU A 13 -2.99 -2.40 -9.70
N ARG A 14 -3.46 -2.63 -8.47
CA ARG A 14 -4.76 -2.16 -7.99
C ARG A 14 -4.59 -1.42 -6.67
N TYR A 15 -5.67 -0.87 -6.14
CA TYR A 15 -5.68 -0.33 -4.78
C TYR A 15 -7.05 -0.55 -4.14
N PHE A 16 -7.09 -0.54 -2.81
CA PHE A 16 -8.34 -0.45 -2.06
C PHE A 16 -8.22 0.62 -0.98
N HIS A 17 -9.37 1.17 -0.61
CA HIS A 17 -9.53 2.21 0.40
C HIS A 17 -10.86 1.97 1.13
N THR A 18 -11.02 2.59 2.29
CA THR A 18 -12.31 2.57 2.99
C THR A 18 -13.18 3.75 2.57
N GLN A 19 -14.51 3.57 2.57
CA GLN A 19 -15.45 4.66 2.29
C GLN A 19 -15.28 5.83 3.27
N LYS A 20 -14.92 5.54 4.53
CA LYS A 20 -14.72 6.54 5.59
C LYS A 20 -13.60 7.53 5.27
N GLU A 21 -12.57 7.09 4.57
CA GLU A 21 -11.38 7.91 4.26
C GLU A 21 -11.42 8.54 2.87
N GLY A 22 -12.45 8.27 2.05
CA GLY A 22 -12.62 8.88 0.74
C GLY A 22 -11.41 8.70 -0.21
N GLY A 23 -10.56 7.69 0.03
CA GLY A 23 -9.34 7.45 -0.74
C GLY A 23 -8.13 8.30 -0.32
N VAL A 24 -8.20 9.05 0.79
CA VAL A 24 -7.04 9.74 1.40
C VAL A 24 -5.98 8.71 1.79
N ASN A 25 -6.38 7.68 2.52
CA ASN A 25 -5.55 6.51 2.79
C ASN A 25 -5.99 5.35 1.91
N ARG A 26 -5.02 4.67 1.30
CA ARG A 26 -5.24 3.48 0.49
C ARG A 26 -4.07 2.51 0.61
N ALA A 27 -4.29 1.26 0.27
CA ALA A 27 -3.23 0.31 0.03
C ALA A 27 -3.16 0.00 -1.47
N ASP A 28 -2.02 0.31 -2.09
CA ASP A 28 -1.72 -0.07 -3.46
C ASP A 28 -1.14 -1.50 -3.44
N VAL A 29 -1.67 -2.39 -4.29
CA VAL A 29 -1.36 -3.82 -4.30
C VAL A 29 -0.83 -4.30 -5.64
N CYS A 30 -0.01 -5.34 -5.60
CA CYS A 30 0.49 -6.03 -6.78
C CYS A 30 0.05 -7.49 -6.77
N ASP A 31 -0.76 -7.88 -7.76
CA ASP A 31 -1.25 -9.25 -7.89
C ASP A 31 -0.15 -10.26 -8.23
N LYS A 32 0.96 -9.80 -8.83
CA LYS A 32 2.10 -10.65 -9.23
C LYS A 32 2.93 -11.14 -8.04
N CYS A 33 3.29 -10.23 -7.12
CA CYS A 33 4.13 -10.56 -5.96
C CYS A 33 3.35 -10.66 -4.65
N LYS A 34 2.05 -10.37 -4.68
CA LYS A 34 1.15 -10.36 -3.51
C LYS A 34 1.64 -9.44 -2.37
N SER A 35 2.30 -8.34 -2.74
CA SER A 35 2.70 -7.29 -1.81
C SER A 35 1.78 -6.07 -1.89
N TYR A 36 1.66 -5.33 -0.79
CA TYR A 36 1.05 -4.00 -0.77
C TYR A 36 1.97 -2.93 -0.17
N ILE A 37 1.67 -1.67 -0.51
CA ILE A 37 2.24 -0.46 0.10
C ILE A 37 1.11 0.49 0.47
N LYS A 38 1.20 1.12 1.65
CA LYS A 38 0.23 2.14 2.04
C LYS A 38 0.60 3.48 1.44
N THR A 39 -0.42 4.19 0.98
CA THR A 39 -0.31 5.49 0.33
C THR A 39 -1.31 6.43 0.97
N VAL A 40 -0.82 7.64 1.26
CA VAL A 40 -1.60 8.74 1.84
C VAL A 40 -1.54 9.93 0.89
N ASN A 41 -2.71 10.47 0.56
CA ASN A 41 -2.83 11.69 -0.22
C ASN A 41 -2.97 12.88 0.72
N THR A 42 -1.89 13.60 0.94
CA THR A 42 -1.84 14.78 1.81
C THR A 42 -2.30 16.07 1.11
N ARG A 43 -2.71 16.00 -0.16
CA ARG A 43 -3.07 17.20 -0.94
C ARG A 43 -4.26 17.91 -0.29
N GLY A 44 -4.05 19.17 0.08
CA GLY A 44 -5.09 20.01 0.69
C GLY A 44 -5.25 19.81 2.19
N SER A 45 -4.50 18.89 2.80
CA SER A 45 -4.39 18.80 4.26
C SER A 45 -3.60 20.00 4.80
N LYS A 46 -4.05 20.52 5.94
CA LYS A 46 -3.30 21.51 6.74
C LYS A 46 -2.64 20.87 7.97
N GLU A 47 -2.91 19.60 8.21
CA GLU A 47 -2.32 18.80 9.29
C GLU A 47 -0.86 18.45 8.96
N GLU A 48 -0.03 18.34 10.00
CA GLU A 48 1.32 17.84 9.85
C GLU A 48 1.30 16.35 9.49
N PHE A 49 2.04 15.97 8.44
CA PHE A 49 2.15 14.58 8.04
C PHE A 49 3.26 13.89 8.83
N ILE A 50 2.88 13.06 9.81
CA ILE A 50 3.82 12.25 10.61
C ILE A 50 3.72 10.79 10.15
N PRO A 51 4.70 10.24 9.40
CA PRO A 51 4.57 8.93 8.75
C PRO A 51 4.20 7.79 9.70
N LEU A 52 4.79 7.76 10.91
CA LEU A 52 4.51 6.69 11.88
C LEU A 52 3.08 6.77 12.43
N VAL A 53 2.56 7.99 12.65
CA VAL A 53 1.18 8.20 13.12
C VAL A 53 0.19 7.78 12.05
N GLU A 54 0.46 8.16 10.79
CA GLU A 54 -0.36 7.79 9.65
C GLU A 54 -0.31 6.28 9.36
N ASP A 55 0.86 5.65 9.55
CA ASP A 55 1.00 4.19 9.47
C ASP A 55 0.15 3.48 10.53
N MET A 56 0.20 3.94 11.78
CA MET A 56 -0.60 3.37 12.87
C MET A 56 -2.10 3.66 12.71
N GLY A 57 -2.47 4.86 12.24
CA GLY A 57 -3.85 5.27 12.01
C GLY A 57 -4.54 4.50 10.87
N SER A 58 -3.75 3.83 10.02
CA SER A 58 -4.23 3.08 8.85
C SER A 58 -4.11 1.56 8.98
N LEU A 59 -4.01 1.03 10.21
CA LEU A 59 -3.90 -0.42 10.48
C LEU A 59 -5.04 -1.25 9.88
N HIS A 60 -6.23 -0.68 9.73
CA HIS A 60 -7.36 -1.36 9.08
C HIS A 60 -7.08 -1.71 7.62
N LEU A 61 -6.23 -0.94 6.93
CA LEU A 61 -5.81 -1.27 5.57
C LEU A 61 -4.88 -2.48 5.54
N ASP A 62 -4.01 -2.63 6.55
CA ASP A 62 -3.16 -3.81 6.68
C ASP A 62 -4.03 -5.08 6.88
N LEU A 63 -5.07 -5.01 7.72
CA LEU A 63 -6.01 -6.12 7.94
C LEU A 63 -6.79 -6.49 6.68
N LEU A 64 -7.27 -5.49 5.92
CA LEU A 64 -7.96 -5.72 4.65
C LEU A 64 -7.03 -6.36 3.62
N ALA A 65 -5.79 -5.88 3.51
CA ALA A 65 -4.78 -6.44 2.63
C ALA A 65 -4.49 -7.91 2.92
N GLN A 66 -4.26 -8.22 4.21
CA GLN A 66 -3.97 -9.57 4.66
C GLN A 66 -5.13 -10.52 4.41
N LYS A 67 -6.37 -10.08 4.64
CA LYS A 67 -7.58 -10.87 4.35
C LYS A 67 -7.69 -11.23 2.87
N GLU A 68 -7.26 -10.35 1.97
CA GLU A 68 -7.22 -10.58 0.53
C GLU A 68 -5.96 -11.33 0.07
N GLY A 69 -5.08 -11.73 1.00
CA GLY A 69 -3.88 -12.53 0.72
C GLY A 69 -2.64 -11.73 0.35
N TYR A 70 -2.57 -10.43 0.69
CA TYR A 70 -1.39 -9.61 0.48
C TYR A 70 -0.55 -9.47 1.75
N GLY A 71 0.78 -9.53 1.60
CA GLY A 71 1.74 -9.19 2.64
C GLY A 71 2.21 -7.74 2.54
N ARG A 72 2.60 -7.14 3.68
CA ARG A 72 3.25 -5.83 3.65
C ARG A 72 4.57 -5.99 2.90
N GLY A 73 4.76 -5.21 1.85
CA GLY A 73 5.93 -5.38 1.01
C GLY A 73 7.22 -5.13 1.79
N VAL A 74 8.07 -6.14 1.85
CA VAL A 74 9.47 -6.04 2.30
C VAL A 74 10.33 -5.95 1.05
N GLN A 75 11.34 -5.10 1.04
CA GLN A 75 12.28 -5.09 -0.09
C GLN A 75 12.99 -6.44 -0.14
N THR A 76 12.62 -7.30 -1.09
CA THR A 76 13.44 -8.45 -1.46
C THR A 76 14.55 -7.91 -2.35
N GLN A 77 15.71 -7.59 -1.76
CA GLN A 77 16.93 -7.69 -2.53
C GLN A 77 17.07 -9.17 -2.87
N GLU A 78 16.76 -9.55 -4.12
CA GLU A 78 17.25 -10.80 -4.67
C GLU A 78 18.78 -10.64 -4.79
N GLU A 79 19.52 -10.99 -3.73
CA GLU A 79 20.90 -11.43 -3.89
C GLU A 79 20.84 -12.70 -4.74
N LYS A 80 21.00 -12.51 -6.05
CA LYS A 80 21.28 -13.58 -6.99
C LYS A 80 22.61 -14.22 -6.56
N GLY A 81 22.52 -15.35 -5.88
CA GLY A 81 23.61 -16.31 -5.73
C GLY A 81 23.84 -17.10 -7.02
#